data_AF-A0A9D8SG24-F1
#
_entry.id   AF-A0A9D8SG24-F1
#
_cell.length_a   1.000
_cell.length_b   1.000
_cell.length_c   1.000
_cell.angle_alpha   90.00
_cell.angle_beta   90.00
_cell.angle_gamma   90.00
#
_symmetry.space_group_name_H-M   'P 1'
#
loop_
_entity.id
_entity.type
_entity.pdbx_description
1 polymer ?
#
loop_
_entity_poly.entity_id
_entity_poly.type
_entity_poly.pdbx_seq_one_letter_code
_entity_poly.pdbx_strand_id
1 'polypeptide(L)'
;MNKILVTILLAFFGVINVNAQEIDSLQIKSDTISIESLAARLDKLQHDYDYLKLDFELNRMQFKLEILANNIKNYSTDLEIDCYHYSGRYMKEICSSSTDNYNISVELLNSLKETITQLKAMVAIKVISSDFTEDEINLLNRNCNTLDLGVRLVERALSSYKTTIDWFKDKSSILN
;
A
#
# COMPACT_ATOMS: atom_id res chain seq x y z
N MET A 1 -40.04 69.21 26.63
CA MET A 1 -38.68 68.65 26.50
C MET A 1 -38.63 67.13 26.64
N ASN A 2 -39.34 66.50 27.59
CA ASN A 2 -39.23 65.05 27.85
C ASN A 2 -39.63 64.12 26.68
N LYS A 3 -40.60 64.49 25.83
CA LYS A 3 -41.05 63.62 24.73
C LYS A 3 -40.02 63.51 23.60
N ILE A 4 -39.34 64.61 23.26
CA ILE A 4 -38.30 64.64 22.20
C ILE A 4 -37.06 63.84 22.63
N LEU A 5 -36.68 63.93 23.92
CA LEU A 5 -35.55 63.18 24.47
C LEU A 5 -35.79 61.66 24.41
N VAL A 6 -37.03 61.22 24.69
CA VAL A 6 -37.43 59.80 24.63
C VAL A 6 -37.44 59.27 23.19
N THR A 7 -37.87 60.08 22.22
CA THR A 7 -37.84 59.68 20.79
C THR A 7 -36.42 59.55 20.26
N ILE A 8 -35.51 60.43 20.68
CA ILE A 8 -34.08 60.35 20.31
C ILE A 8 -33.44 59.09 20.92
N LEU A 9 -33.74 58.76 22.19
CA LEU A 9 -33.26 57.55 22.85
C LEU A 9 -33.75 56.26 22.18
N LEU A 10 -35.03 56.19 21.79
CA LEU A 10 -35.59 55.03 21.08
C LEU A 10 -34.97 54.83 19.69
N ALA A 11 -34.70 55.92 18.95
CA ALA A 11 -34.01 55.86 17.67
C ALA A 11 -32.55 55.40 17.84
N PHE A 12 -31.85 55.88 18.86
CA PHE A 12 -30.47 55.48 19.15
C PHE A 12 -30.37 53.98 19.54
N PHE A 13 -31.29 53.49 20.38
CA PHE A 13 -31.34 52.06 20.73
C PHE A 13 -31.72 51.16 19.56
N GLY A 14 -32.60 51.63 18.65
CA GLY A 14 -32.98 50.88 17.45
C GLY A 14 -31.80 50.66 16.48
N VAL A 15 -30.99 51.71 16.24
CA VAL A 15 -29.82 51.63 15.34
C VAL A 15 -28.71 50.74 15.91
N ILE A 16 -28.50 50.77 17.23
CA ILE A 16 -27.51 49.89 17.89
C ILE A 16 -27.92 48.41 17.78
N ASN A 17 -29.20 48.09 17.97
CA ASN A 17 -29.69 46.70 17.88
C ASN A 17 -29.61 46.15 16.44
N VAL A 18 -29.92 46.96 15.42
CA VAL A 18 -29.83 46.54 14.01
C VAL A 18 -28.36 46.31 13.60
N ASN A 19 -27.45 47.20 13.98
CA ASN A 19 -26.02 47.03 13.68
C ASN A 19 -25.39 45.83 14.42
N ALA A 20 -25.82 45.53 15.66
CA ALA A 20 -25.34 44.37 16.40
C ALA A 20 -25.79 43.04 15.74
N GLN A 21 -27.06 42.94 15.31
CA GLN A 21 -27.55 41.77 14.58
C GLN A 21 -26.86 41.58 13.22
N GLU A 22 -26.57 42.67 12.51
CA GLU A 22 -25.87 42.60 11.22
C GLU A 22 -24.42 42.13 11.39
N ILE A 23 -23.70 42.65 12.40
CA ILE A 23 -22.34 42.20 12.76
C ILE A 23 -22.32 40.72 13.14
N ASP A 24 -23.23 40.26 13.99
CA ASP A 24 -23.33 38.84 14.38
C ASP A 24 -23.63 37.96 13.15
N SER A 25 -24.50 38.41 12.24
CA SER A 25 -24.82 37.66 11.02
C SER A 25 -23.63 37.55 10.05
N LEU A 26 -22.84 38.61 9.92
CA LEU A 26 -21.63 38.64 9.09
C LEU A 26 -20.53 37.75 9.70
N GLN A 27 -20.41 37.75 11.02
CA GLN A 27 -19.44 36.92 11.73
C GLN A 27 -19.79 35.43 11.64
N ILE A 28 -21.07 35.05 11.84
CA ILE A 28 -21.55 33.67 11.62
C ILE A 28 -21.28 33.21 10.18
N LYS A 29 -21.53 34.08 9.19
CA LYS A 29 -21.27 33.76 7.78
C LYS A 29 -19.77 33.56 7.51
N SER A 30 -18.92 34.42 8.07
CA SER A 30 -17.45 34.31 7.96
C SER A 30 -16.95 33.00 8.59
N ASP A 31 -17.44 32.65 9.78
CA ASP A 31 -17.05 31.43 10.48
C ASP A 31 -17.53 30.17 9.73
N THR A 32 -18.74 30.21 9.16
CA THR A 32 -19.27 29.13 8.33
C THR A 32 -18.41 28.89 7.09
N ILE A 33 -18.02 29.96 6.37
CA ILE A 33 -17.13 29.87 5.20
C ILE A 33 -15.75 29.31 5.60
N SER A 34 -15.23 29.69 6.76
CA SER A 34 -13.96 29.17 7.29
C SER A 34 -14.04 27.66 7.60
N ILE A 35 -15.14 27.22 8.21
CA ILE A 35 -15.39 25.81 8.52
C ILE A 35 -15.52 24.98 7.22
N GLU A 36 -16.30 25.45 6.24
CA GLU A 36 -16.45 24.78 4.94
C GLU A 36 -15.11 24.66 4.21
N SER A 37 -14.29 25.72 4.23
CA SER A 37 -12.94 25.71 3.67
C SER A 37 -12.02 24.71 4.36
N LEU A 38 -12.09 24.62 5.69
CA LEU A 38 -11.32 23.63 6.46
C LEU A 38 -11.78 22.20 6.18
N ALA A 39 -13.09 21.97 6.09
CA ALA A 39 -13.66 20.66 5.73
C ALA A 39 -13.18 20.22 4.35
N ALA A 40 -13.29 21.09 3.34
CA ALA A 40 -12.80 20.79 1.99
C ALA A 40 -11.30 20.48 1.95
N ARG A 41 -10.49 21.20 2.74
CA ARG A 41 -9.05 20.92 2.86
C ARG A 41 -8.77 19.59 3.56
N LEU A 42 -9.56 19.23 4.57
CA LEU A 42 -9.45 17.96 5.26
C LEU A 42 -9.82 16.80 4.34
N ASP A 43 -10.91 16.93 3.59
CA ASP A 43 -11.37 15.93 2.62
C ASP A 43 -10.30 15.69 1.55
N LYS A 44 -9.72 16.78 1.01
CA LYS A 44 -8.60 16.67 0.08
C LYS A 44 -7.38 15.99 0.70
N LEU A 45 -7.00 16.35 1.92
CA LEU A 45 -5.85 15.75 2.58
C LEU A 45 -6.07 14.26 2.85
N GLN A 46 -7.30 13.87 3.21
CA GLN A 46 -7.69 12.49 3.42
C GLN A 46 -7.62 11.69 2.11
N HIS A 47 -8.12 12.26 1.01
CA HIS A 47 -7.98 11.70 -0.34
C HIS A 47 -6.52 11.48 -0.72
N ASP A 48 -5.69 12.52 -0.62
CA ASP A 48 -4.26 12.48 -0.98
C ASP A 48 -3.52 11.42 -0.14
N TYR A 49 -3.84 11.32 1.15
CA TYR A 49 -3.28 10.31 2.05
C TYR A 49 -3.70 8.89 1.64
N ASP A 50 -4.98 8.66 1.38
CA ASP A 50 -5.49 7.35 1.02
C ASP A 50 -4.87 6.86 -0.29
N TYR A 51 -4.78 7.73 -1.30
CA TYR A 51 -4.11 7.42 -2.56
C TYR A 51 -2.63 7.06 -2.35
N LEU A 52 -1.87 7.93 -1.68
CA LEU A 52 -0.44 7.72 -1.46
C LEU A 52 -0.16 6.46 -0.64
N LYS A 53 -1.00 6.15 0.34
CA LYS A 53 -0.89 4.95 1.15
C LYS A 53 -1.07 3.69 0.31
N LEU A 54 -2.08 3.66 -0.57
CA LEU A 54 -2.32 2.51 -1.46
C LEU A 54 -1.16 2.33 -2.43
N ASP A 55 -0.70 3.40 -3.06
CA ASP A 55 0.44 3.36 -3.98
C ASP A 55 1.70 2.86 -3.28
N PHE A 56 2.00 3.38 -2.09
CA PHE A 56 3.13 2.94 -1.28
C PHE A 56 3.05 1.45 -0.94
N GLU A 57 1.91 0.96 -0.45
CA GLU A 57 1.75 -0.45 -0.07
C GLU A 57 1.87 -1.40 -1.29
N LEU A 58 1.36 -0.99 -2.46
CA LEU A 58 1.52 -1.76 -3.70
C LEU A 58 3.01 -1.84 -4.10
N ASN A 59 3.73 -0.72 -4.11
CA ASN A 59 5.16 -0.68 -4.40
C ASN A 59 5.98 -1.50 -3.39
N ARG A 60 5.62 -1.41 -2.11
CA ARG A 60 6.25 -2.21 -1.05
C ARG A 60 6.06 -3.71 -1.27
N MET A 61 4.88 -4.15 -1.69
CA MET A 61 4.65 -5.57 -2.03
C MET A 61 5.45 -6.00 -3.25
N GLN A 62 5.55 -5.14 -4.27
CA GLN A 62 6.37 -5.42 -5.44
C GLN A 62 7.84 -5.63 -5.05
N PHE A 63 8.39 -4.73 -4.24
CA PHE A 63 9.77 -4.83 -3.78
C PHE A 63 10.03 -6.13 -2.98
N LYS A 64 9.08 -6.57 -2.15
CA LYS A 64 9.18 -7.85 -1.44
C LYS A 64 9.22 -9.05 -2.39
N LEU A 65 8.41 -9.05 -3.45
CA LEU A 65 8.42 -10.10 -4.48
C LEU A 65 9.76 -10.12 -5.22
N GLU A 66 10.29 -8.96 -5.58
CA GLU A 66 11.61 -8.84 -6.24
C GLU A 66 12.75 -9.36 -5.36
N ILE A 67 12.77 -9.01 -4.07
CA ILE A 67 13.74 -9.57 -3.11
C ILE A 67 13.62 -11.09 -3.04
N LEU A 68 12.41 -11.62 -2.90
CA LEU A 68 12.21 -13.06 -2.80
C LEU A 68 12.69 -13.79 -4.06
N ALA A 69 12.34 -13.29 -5.25
CA ALA A 69 12.81 -13.85 -6.51
C ALA A 69 14.34 -13.85 -6.61
N ASN A 70 14.99 -12.75 -6.22
CA ASN A 70 16.45 -12.64 -6.22
C ASN A 70 17.10 -13.59 -5.22
N ASN A 71 16.55 -13.74 -4.01
CA ASN A 71 17.05 -14.69 -3.03
C ASN A 71 16.99 -16.13 -3.55
N ILE A 72 15.85 -16.53 -4.13
CA ILE A 72 15.70 -17.87 -4.73
C ILE A 72 16.71 -18.11 -5.85
N LYS A 73 16.92 -17.11 -6.71
CA LYS A 73 17.92 -17.19 -7.79
C LYS A 73 19.33 -17.37 -7.23
N ASN A 74 19.68 -16.64 -6.17
CA ASN A 74 20.98 -16.79 -5.50
C ASN A 74 21.13 -18.19 -4.91
N TYR A 75 20.13 -18.70 -4.18
CA TYR A 75 20.16 -20.07 -3.65
C TYR A 75 20.32 -21.13 -4.75
N SER A 76 19.65 -20.95 -5.89
CA SER A 76 19.81 -21.85 -7.05
C SER A 76 21.22 -21.79 -7.62
N THR A 77 21.79 -20.59 -7.74
CA THR A 77 23.15 -20.39 -8.27
C THR A 77 24.20 -20.99 -7.34
N ASP A 78 24.05 -20.79 -6.03
CA ASP A 78 24.94 -21.36 -5.01
C ASP A 78 24.92 -22.89 -5.06
N LEU A 79 23.73 -23.49 -5.18
CA LEU A 79 23.58 -24.94 -5.31
C LEU A 79 24.22 -25.49 -6.60
N GLU A 80 24.10 -24.77 -7.71
CA GLU A 80 24.77 -25.12 -8.97
C GLU A 80 26.30 -25.07 -8.82
N ILE A 81 26.85 -24.09 -8.10
CA ILE A 81 28.29 -24.00 -7.83
C ILE A 81 28.73 -25.17 -6.96
N ASP A 82 27.99 -25.48 -5.90
CA ASP A 82 28.29 -26.56 -4.97
C ASP A 82 28.33 -27.93 -5.66
N CYS A 83 27.55 -28.12 -6.72
CA CYS A 83 27.47 -29.39 -7.46
C CYS A 83 28.76 -29.77 -8.19
N TYR A 84 29.65 -28.81 -8.42
CA TYR A 84 30.94 -29.01 -9.06
C TYR A 84 32.07 -29.23 -8.05
N HIS A 85 31.90 -28.83 -6.78
CA HIS A 85 32.98 -28.78 -5.81
C HIS A 85 32.91 -29.85 -4.71
N TYR A 86 31.73 -30.36 -4.38
CA TYR A 86 31.55 -31.23 -3.21
C TYR A 86 31.11 -32.66 -3.58
N SER A 87 31.52 -33.63 -2.74
CA SER A 87 31.12 -35.05 -2.85
C SER A 87 30.85 -35.66 -1.46
N GLY A 88 30.12 -36.79 -1.40
CA GLY A 88 29.87 -37.53 -0.17
C GLY A 88 28.97 -36.81 0.85
N ARG A 89 29.30 -36.85 2.15
CA ARG A 89 28.46 -36.35 3.25
C ARG A 89 28.06 -34.87 3.11
N TYR A 90 28.96 -34.03 2.62
CA TYR A 90 28.69 -32.60 2.38
C TYR A 90 27.53 -32.38 1.40
N MET A 91 27.38 -33.26 0.41
CA MET A 91 26.32 -33.17 -0.58
C MET A 91 24.92 -33.39 0.05
N LYS A 92 24.81 -34.24 1.08
CA LYS A 92 23.56 -34.48 1.79
C LYS A 92 23.12 -33.26 2.61
N GLU A 93 24.05 -32.59 3.26
CA GLU A 93 23.79 -31.38 4.06
C GLU A 93 23.33 -30.22 3.15
N ILE A 94 24.00 -30.03 2.01
CA ILE A 94 23.64 -29.04 0.98
C ILE A 94 22.23 -29.32 0.42
N CYS A 95 21.90 -30.60 0.12
CA CYS A 95 20.55 -31.00 -0.30
C CYS A 95 19.49 -30.63 0.73
N SER A 96 19.76 -30.89 2.01
CA SER A 96 18.83 -30.62 3.11
C SER A 96 18.58 -29.11 3.22
N SER A 97 19.65 -28.32 3.35
CA SER A 97 19.54 -26.87 3.48
C SER A 97 18.86 -26.23 2.27
N SER A 98 19.14 -26.72 1.05
CA SER A 98 18.48 -26.23 -0.16
C SER A 98 16.98 -26.57 -0.20
N THR A 99 16.61 -27.76 0.28
CA THR A 99 15.20 -28.15 0.40
C THR A 99 14.48 -27.27 1.44
N ASP A 100 15.12 -26.97 2.56
CA ASP A 100 14.57 -26.10 3.59
C ASP A 100 14.38 -24.66 3.07
N ASN A 101 15.39 -24.11 2.39
CA ASN A 101 15.30 -22.78 1.76
C ASN A 101 14.17 -22.72 0.72
N TYR A 102 13.99 -23.78 -0.07
CA TYR A 102 12.88 -23.87 -1.01
C TYR A 102 11.52 -23.85 -0.29
N ASN A 103 11.35 -24.65 0.76
CA ASN A 103 10.09 -24.71 1.52
C ASN A 103 9.76 -23.37 2.18
N ILE A 104 10.74 -22.73 2.82
CA ILE A 104 10.58 -21.39 3.40
C ILE A 104 10.17 -20.37 2.33
N SER A 105 10.79 -20.43 1.15
CA SER A 105 10.48 -19.51 0.05
C SER A 105 9.06 -19.72 -0.50
N VAL A 106 8.58 -20.97 -0.55
CA VAL A 106 7.18 -21.30 -0.90
C VAL A 106 6.21 -20.72 0.13
N GLU A 107 6.49 -20.91 1.43
CA GLU A 107 5.67 -20.36 2.52
C GLU A 107 5.61 -18.83 2.47
N LEU A 108 6.76 -18.16 2.28
CA LEU A 108 6.82 -16.72 2.11
C LEU A 108 5.98 -16.24 0.91
N LEU A 109 6.09 -16.91 -0.24
CA LEU A 109 5.29 -16.55 -1.41
C LEU A 109 3.79 -16.69 -1.13
N ASN A 110 3.37 -17.75 -0.44
CA ASN A 110 1.96 -17.95 -0.09
C ASN A 110 1.44 -16.83 0.83
N SER A 111 2.21 -16.48 1.86
CA SER A 111 1.87 -15.35 2.75
C SER A 111 1.80 -14.01 1.99
N LEU A 112 2.72 -13.78 1.05
CA LEU A 112 2.69 -12.60 0.19
C LEU A 112 1.46 -12.58 -0.72
N LYS A 113 1.07 -13.72 -1.33
CA LYS A 113 -0.14 -13.83 -2.15
C LYS A 113 -1.41 -13.47 -1.37
N GLU A 114 -1.52 -13.93 -0.13
CA GLU A 114 -2.65 -13.58 0.75
C GLU A 114 -2.68 -12.08 1.02
N THR A 115 -1.53 -11.49 1.38
CA THR A 115 -1.40 -10.05 1.62
C THR A 115 -1.73 -9.22 0.38
N ILE A 116 -1.24 -9.64 -0.79
CA ILE A 116 -1.53 -8.99 -2.09
C ILE A 116 -3.02 -9.06 -2.40
N THR A 117 -3.67 -10.20 -2.14
CA THR A 117 -5.12 -10.36 -2.36
C THR A 117 -5.92 -9.38 -1.50
N GLN A 118 -5.56 -9.26 -0.22
CA GLN A 118 -6.19 -8.30 0.69
C GLN A 118 -5.96 -6.85 0.25
N LEU A 119 -4.73 -6.52 -0.16
CA LEU A 119 -4.39 -5.19 -0.63
C LEU A 119 -5.17 -4.82 -1.91
N LYS A 120 -5.26 -5.73 -2.89
CA LYS A 120 -6.05 -5.54 -4.11
C LYS A 120 -7.53 -5.34 -3.80
N ALA A 121 -8.07 -6.07 -2.83
CA ALA A 121 -9.45 -5.86 -2.36
C ALA A 121 -9.62 -4.47 -1.72
N MET A 122 -8.67 -4.02 -0.91
CA MET A 122 -8.68 -2.69 -0.30
C MET A 122 -8.62 -1.57 -1.36
N VAL A 123 -7.78 -1.73 -2.39
CA VAL A 123 -7.74 -0.84 -3.55
C VAL A 123 -9.12 -0.77 -4.21
N ALA A 124 -9.73 -1.93 -4.53
CA ALA A 124 -11.04 -1.97 -5.17
C ALA A 124 -12.13 -1.29 -4.34
N ILE A 125 -12.15 -1.51 -3.01
CA ILE A 125 -13.10 -0.85 -2.10
C ILE A 125 -12.90 0.67 -2.15
N LYS A 126 -11.65 1.13 -2.00
CA LYS A 126 -11.34 2.57 -1.99
C LYS A 126 -11.67 3.26 -3.30
N VAL A 127 -11.41 2.61 -4.44
CA VAL A 127 -11.79 3.10 -5.77
C VAL A 127 -13.30 3.27 -5.91
N ILE A 128 -14.10 2.38 -5.31
CA ILE A 128 -15.57 2.48 -5.38
C ILE A 128 -16.12 3.50 -4.37
N SER A 129 -15.45 3.67 -3.23
CA SER A 129 -15.96 4.48 -2.10
C SER A 129 -15.45 5.92 -2.05
N SER A 130 -14.57 6.33 -2.95
CA SER A 130 -13.86 7.61 -2.89
C SER A 130 -13.72 8.23 -4.28
N ASP A 131 -13.56 9.55 -4.33
CA ASP A 131 -13.54 10.33 -5.58
C ASP A 131 -12.16 10.31 -6.27
N PHE A 132 -11.56 9.12 -6.42
CA PHE A 132 -10.32 8.98 -7.20
C PHE A 132 -10.53 9.38 -8.65
N THR A 133 -9.55 10.11 -9.17
CA THR A 133 -9.48 10.46 -10.58
C THR A 133 -9.18 9.21 -11.43
N GLU A 134 -9.52 9.28 -12.70
CA GLU A 134 -9.26 8.20 -13.65
C GLU A 134 -7.76 7.84 -13.73
N ASP A 135 -6.87 8.83 -13.66
CA ASP A 135 -5.42 8.60 -13.68
C ASP A 135 -4.94 7.85 -12.44
N GLU A 136 -5.43 8.21 -11.25
CA GLU A 136 -5.14 7.53 -9.99
C GLU A 136 -5.61 6.07 -10.04
N ILE A 137 -6.85 5.84 -10.49
CA ILE A 137 -7.42 4.49 -10.64
C ILE A 137 -6.57 3.65 -11.61
N ASN A 138 -6.20 4.23 -12.75
CA ASN A 138 -5.39 3.54 -13.75
C ASN A 138 -3.99 3.19 -13.23
N LEU A 139 -3.37 4.06 -12.42
CA LEU A 139 -2.08 3.76 -11.80
C LEU A 139 -2.20 2.64 -10.77
N LEU A 140 -3.19 2.71 -9.87
CA LEU A 140 -3.42 1.68 -8.85
C LEU A 140 -3.69 0.31 -9.50
N ASN A 141 -4.50 0.26 -10.56
CA ASN A 141 -4.78 -0.96 -11.31
C ASN A 141 -3.53 -1.51 -12.00
N ARG A 142 -2.70 -0.64 -12.60
CA ARG A 142 -1.41 -1.04 -13.18
C ARG A 142 -0.52 -1.67 -12.12
N ASN A 143 -0.40 -1.05 -10.95
CA ASN A 143 0.43 -1.58 -9.86
C ASN A 143 -0.10 -2.92 -9.34
N CYS A 144 -1.43 -3.10 -9.25
CA CYS A 144 -2.05 -4.38 -8.95
C CYS A 144 -1.67 -5.47 -9.97
N ASN A 145 -1.67 -5.14 -11.27
CA ASN A 145 -1.27 -6.07 -12.33
C ASN A 145 0.24 -6.38 -12.28
N THR A 146 1.07 -5.41 -11.89
CA THR A 146 2.51 -5.62 -11.65
C THR A 146 2.76 -6.61 -10.52
N LEU A 147 1.94 -6.59 -9.46
CA LEU A 147 2.03 -7.60 -8.40
C LEU A 147 1.74 -9.02 -8.93
N ASP A 148 0.75 -9.17 -9.80
CA ASP A 148 0.44 -10.48 -10.41
C ASP A 148 1.62 -10.97 -11.29
N LEU A 149 2.30 -10.06 -11.98
CA LEU A 149 3.53 -10.36 -12.72
C LEU A 149 4.66 -10.78 -11.76
N GLY A 150 4.87 -10.04 -10.67
CA GLY A 150 5.89 -10.34 -9.66
C GLY A 150 5.68 -11.71 -9.02
N VAL A 151 4.44 -12.08 -8.68
CA VAL A 151 4.09 -13.41 -8.17
C VAL A 151 4.50 -14.50 -9.18
N ARG A 152 4.15 -14.34 -10.46
CA ARG A 152 4.54 -15.31 -11.51
C ARG A 152 6.05 -15.43 -11.68
N LEU A 153 6.80 -14.34 -11.50
CA LEU A 153 8.26 -14.38 -11.56
C LEU A 153 8.85 -15.19 -10.40
N VAL A 154 8.34 -15.01 -9.18
CA VAL A 154 8.76 -15.81 -8.02
C VAL A 154 8.41 -17.29 -8.23
N GLU A 155 7.20 -17.62 -8.71
CA GLU A 155 6.80 -18.99 -9.01
C GLU A 155 7.73 -19.67 -10.02
N ARG A 156 8.12 -18.93 -11.07
CA ARG A 156 9.09 -19.43 -12.06
C ARG A 156 10.46 -19.67 -11.43
N ALA A 157 10.93 -18.74 -10.59
CA ALA A 157 12.20 -18.89 -9.88
C ALA A 157 12.18 -20.13 -8.95
N LEU A 158 11.09 -20.34 -8.21
CA LEU A 158 10.89 -21.53 -7.37
C LEU A 158 10.91 -22.82 -8.20
N SER A 159 10.20 -22.85 -9.34
CA SER A 159 10.17 -24.01 -10.22
C SER A 159 11.57 -24.35 -10.77
N SER A 160 12.34 -23.34 -11.15
CA SER A 160 13.74 -23.52 -11.57
C SER A 160 14.58 -24.06 -10.42
N TYR A 161 14.50 -23.44 -9.24
CA TYR A 161 15.29 -23.86 -8.08
C TYR A 161 14.96 -25.29 -7.65
N LYS A 162 13.67 -25.68 -7.68
CA LYS A 162 13.24 -27.05 -7.41
C LYS A 162 13.86 -28.05 -8.38
N THR A 163 13.92 -27.70 -9.67
CA THR A 163 14.56 -28.53 -10.69
C THR A 163 16.04 -28.74 -10.39
N THR A 164 16.75 -27.67 -10.00
CA THR A 164 18.15 -27.75 -9.59
C THR A 164 18.34 -28.64 -8.36
N ILE A 165 17.47 -28.51 -7.34
CA ILE A 165 17.48 -29.37 -6.16
C ILE A 165 17.28 -30.84 -6.54
N ASP A 166 16.31 -31.14 -7.40
CA ASP A 166 15.99 -32.52 -7.79
C ASP A 166 17.13 -33.15 -8.59
N TRP A 167 17.69 -32.42 -9.54
CA TRP A 167 18.86 -32.86 -10.29
C TRP A 167 20.06 -33.14 -9.39
N PHE A 168 20.31 -32.25 -8.42
CA PHE A 168 21.40 -32.40 -7.47
C PHE A 168 21.20 -33.63 -6.55
N LYS A 169 19.97 -33.86 -6.08
CA LYS A 169 19.61 -35.06 -5.33
C LYS A 169 19.85 -36.34 -6.13
N ASP A 170 19.43 -36.37 -7.39
CA ASP A 170 19.65 -37.52 -8.28
C ASP A 170 21.15 -37.82 -8.45
N LYS A 171 21.95 -36.80 -8.79
CA LYS A 171 23.41 -36.89 -8.87
C LYS A 171 24.04 -37.40 -7.55
N SER A 172 23.52 -36.94 -6.41
CA SER A 172 24.02 -37.36 -5.10
C SER A 172 23.73 -38.83 -4.78
N SER A 173 22.65 -39.38 -5.32
CA SER A 173 22.26 -40.77 -5.12
C SER A 173 23.10 -41.76 -5.94
N ILE A 174 23.68 -41.30 -7.05
CA ILE A 174 24.56 -42.09 -7.93
C ILE A 174 25.99 -42.17 -7.37
N LEU A 175 26.39 -41.22 -6.53
CA LEU A 175 27.76 -41.07 -6.00
C LEU A 175 27.97 -41.68 -4.60
N ASN A 176 26.92 -42.25 -3.98
CA ASN A 176 26.98 -43.01 -2.72
C ASN A 176 26.79 -44.51 -3.00
#